data_AF-R0CG48-F1
#
_entry.id   AF-R0CG48-F1
#
_cell.length_a   1.000
_cell.length_b   1.000
_cell.length_c   1.000
_cell.angle_alpha   90.00
_cell.angle_beta   90.00
_cell.angle_gamma   90.00
#
_symmetry.space_group_name_H-M   'P 1'
#
loop_
_entity.id
_entity.type
_entity.pdbx_description
1 polymer ?
#
loop_
_entity_poly.entity_id
_entity_poly.type
_entity_poly.pdbx_seq_one_letter_code
_entity_poly.pdbx_strand_id
1 'polypeptide(L)'
;MATSSISRFFVASLLIEAQPDLDDAVPSDLMNFLRPSLHRLVRACRQRRDLSGVIRRQRERLAPVATAAAAFEIFVANLTESMEDEQ
;
A
#
# COMPACT_ATOMS: atom_id res chain seq x y z
N MET A 1 11.88 18.67 -4.59
CA MET A 1 10.42 18.42 -4.73
C MET A 1 10.09 17.14 -5.53
N ALA A 2 10.97 16.14 -5.63
CA ALA A 2 10.75 14.94 -6.46
C ALA A 2 10.13 13.73 -5.71
N THR A 3 10.29 13.65 -4.39
CA THR A 3 9.83 12.49 -3.59
C THR A 3 8.31 12.39 -3.45
N SER A 4 7.58 13.50 -3.61
CA SER A 4 6.12 13.48 -3.49
C SER A 4 5.42 12.90 -4.72
N SER A 5 6.03 12.96 -5.91
CA SER A 5 5.42 12.50 -7.16
C SER A 5 5.56 10.98 -7.33
N ILE A 6 6.73 10.42 -7.00
CA ILE A 6 6.97 8.96 -7.03
C ILE A 6 6.02 8.24 -6.06
N SER A 7 5.83 8.80 -4.86
CA SER A 7 4.89 8.27 -3.87
C SER A 7 3.43 8.33 -4.33
N ARG A 8 3.07 9.24 -5.24
CA ARG A 8 1.68 9.39 -5.71
C ARG A 8 1.40 8.47 -6.89
N PHE A 9 2.33 8.40 -7.84
CA PHE A 9 2.28 7.49 -8.98
C PHE A 9 2.22 6.03 -8.53
N PHE A 10 3.10 5.63 -7.59
CA PHE A 10 3.10 4.27 -7.06
C PHE A 10 1.77 3.87 -6.40
N VAL A 11 1.20 4.76 -5.59
CA VAL A 11 -0.10 4.52 -4.93
C VAL A 11 -1.22 4.42 -5.97
N ALA A 12 -1.19 5.26 -7.00
CA ALA A 12 -2.15 5.19 -8.10
C ALA A 12 -2.02 3.88 -8.89
N SER A 13 -0.81 3.45 -9.22
CA SER A 13 -0.56 2.17 -9.91
C SER A 13 -1.10 0.98 -9.12
N LEU A 14 -0.85 0.92 -7.81
CA LEU A 14 -1.40 -0.14 -6.95
C LEU A 14 -2.94 -0.14 -6.90
N LEU A 15 -3.56 1.05 -6.92
CA LEU A 15 -5.02 1.16 -6.93
C LEU A 15 -5.62 0.72 -8.27
N ILE A 16 -4.97 1.03 -9.38
CA ILE A 16 -5.36 0.56 -10.72
C ILE A 16 -5.15 -0.95 -10.83
N GLU A 17 -4.06 -1.49 -10.30
CA GLU A 17 -3.81 -2.93 -10.29
C GLU A 17 -4.87 -3.68 -9.46
N ALA A 18 -5.26 -3.12 -8.31
CA ALA A 18 -6.31 -3.70 -7.47
C ALA A 18 -7.71 -3.61 -8.07
N GLN A 19 -7.97 -2.61 -8.90
CA GLN A 19 -9.24 -2.42 -9.59
C GLN A 19 -8.99 -1.72 -10.93
N PRO A 20 -8.82 -2.50 -12.01
CA PRO A 20 -8.49 -2.00 -13.34
C PRO A 20 -9.55 -1.07 -13.94
N ASP A 21 -10.79 -1.16 -13.46
CA ASP A 21 -11.90 -0.29 -13.85
C ASP A 21 -11.84 1.09 -13.18
N LEU A 22 -10.85 1.37 -12.31
CA LEU A 22 -10.51 2.75 -12.00
C LEU A 22 -9.94 3.38 -13.25
N ASP A 23 -10.79 4.16 -13.93
CA ASP A 23 -10.45 5.05 -15.04
C ASP A 23 -9.26 5.97 -14.68
N ASP A 24 -8.73 6.73 -15.64
CA ASP A 24 -7.51 7.57 -15.51
C ASP A 24 -7.48 8.53 -14.29
N ALA A 25 -8.62 8.74 -13.62
CA ALA A 25 -8.76 9.55 -12.41
C ALA A 25 -8.90 8.70 -11.14
N VAL A 26 -7.77 8.27 -10.56
CA VAL A 26 -7.75 7.68 -9.21
C VAL A 26 -8.30 8.69 -8.18
N PRO A 27 -9.37 8.36 -7.44
CA PRO A 27 -9.93 9.24 -6.41
C PRO A 27 -8.88 9.63 -5.37
N SER A 28 -8.77 10.94 -5.11
CA SER A 28 -7.81 11.45 -4.12
C SER A 28 -8.05 10.88 -2.72
N ASP A 29 -9.29 10.55 -2.39
CA ASP A 29 -9.65 9.95 -1.09
C ASP A 29 -9.06 8.56 -0.92
N LEU A 30 -9.09 7.71 -1.96
CA LEU A 30 -8.46 6.38 -1.92
C LEU A 30 -6.96 6.49 -1.73
N MET A 31 -6.31 7.42 -2.43
CA MET A 31 -4.88 7.67 -2.22
C MET A 31 -4.57 8.14 -0.80
N ASN A 32 -5.39 9.06 -0.26
CA ASN A 32 -5.24 9.57 1.09
C ASN A 32 -5.49 8.49 2.16
N PHE A 33 -6.30 7.48 1.84
CA PHE A 33 -6.57 6.35 2.72
C PHE A 33 -5.43 5.31 2.70
N LEU A 34 -4.92 4.99 1.51
CA LEU A 34 -3.91 3.94 1.31
C LEU A 34 -2.48 4.42 1.66
N ARG A 35 -2.10 5.63 1.23
CA ARG A 35 -0.72 6.15 1.38
C ARG A 35 -0.19 6.11 2.82
N PRO A 36 -0.96 6.50 3.86
CA PRO A 36 -0.49 6.41 5.25
C PRO A 36 -0.25 4.97 5.71
N SER A 37 -1.06 4.02 5.25
CA SER A 37 -0.93 2.59 5.59
C SER A 37 0.34 2.00 4.99
N LEU A 38 0.62 2.29 3.72
CA LEU A 38 1.86 1.90 3.05
C LEU A 38 3.09 2.51 3.72
N HIS A 39 3.05 3.80 4.05
CA HIS A 39 4.18 4.47 4.70
C HIS A 39 4.48 3.86 6.09
N ARG A 40 3.45 3.49 6.85
CA ARG A 40 3.63 2.80 8.14
C ARG A 40 4.27 1.43 7.97
N LEU A 41 3.88 0.68 6.94
CA LEU A 41 4.43 -0.64 6.65
C LEU A 41 5.90 -0.55 6.22
N VAL A 42 6.23 0.32 5.27
CA VAL A 42 7.63 0.57 4.85
C VAL A 42 8.50 1.00 6.04
N ARG A 43 7.98 1.86 6.91
CA ARG A 43 8.68 2.26 8.13
C ARG A 43 8.89 1.07 9.08
N ALA A 44 7.90 0.19 9.23
CA ALA A 44 8.03 -1.00 10.05
C ALA A 44 9.08 -1.97 9.49
N CYS A 45 9.16 -2.15 8.16
CA CYS A 45 10.20 -2.96 7.50
C CYS A 45 11.59 -2.41 7.80
N ARG A 46 11.79 -1.11 7.57
CA ARG A 46 13.09 -0.46 7.80
C ARG A 46 13.53 -0.49 9.26
N GLN A 47 12.58 -0.49 10.19
CA GLN A 47 12.86 -0.47 11.62
C GLN A 47 12.89 -1.86 12.26
N ARG A 48 12.76 -2.95 11.47
CA ARG A 48 12.65 -4.34 11.97
C ARG A 48 11.64 -4.47 13.11
N ARG A 49 10.53 -3.74 13.02
CA ARG A 49 9.43 -3.81 13.98
C ARG A 49 8.55 -5.03 13.67
N ASP A 50 7.64 -5.35 14.57
CA ASP A 50 6.60 -6.35 14.36
C ASP A 50 5.75 -6.02 13.11
N LEU A 51 6.15 -6.59 11.97
CA LEU A 51 5.52 -6.40 10.68
C LEU A 51 4.12 -7.02 10.65
N SER A 52 3.99 -8.21 11.23
CA SER A 52 2.71 -8.92 11.30
C SER A 52 1.66 -8.10 12.05
N GLY A 53 2.04 -7.51 13.19
CA GLY A 53 1.16 -6.61 13.95
C GLY A 53 0.78 -5.34 13.19
N VAL A 54 1.71 -4.75 12.43
CA VAL A 54 1.43 -3.56 11.62
C VAL A 54 0.51 -3.87 10.43
N ILE A 55 0.75 -4.98 9.73
CA ILE A 55 -0.09 -5.47 8.63
C ILE A 55 -1.52 -5.68 9.13
N ARG A 56 -1.72 -6.44 10.21
CA ARG A 56 -3.05 -6.69 10.77
C ARG A 56 -3.81 -5.41 11.10
N ARG A 57 -3.17 -4.45 11.76
CA ARG A 57 -3.79 -3.15 12.09
C ARG A 57 -4.14 -2.32 10.86
N GLN A 58 -3.32 -2.38 9.81
CA GLN A 58 -3.63 -1.65 8.59
C GLN A 58 -4.75 -2.35 7.78
N ARG A 59 -4.81 -3.69 7.78
CA ARG A 59 -5.93 -4.46 7.22
C ARG A 59 -7.27 -4.06 7.83
N GLU A 60 -7.36 -4.08 9.16
CA GLU A 60 -8.57 -3.67 9.89
C GLU A 60 -8.99 -2.23 9.55
N ARG A 61 -8.01 -1.32 9.43
CA ARG A 61 -8.26 0.08 9.06
C ARG A 61 -8.78 0.23 7.63
N LEU A 62 -8.28 -0.56 6.69
CA LEU A 62 -8.61 -0.45 5.27
C LEU A 62 -9.83 -1.30 4.89
N ALA A 63 -10.26 -2.24 5.73
CA ALA A 63 -11.41 -3.11 5.52
C ALA A 63 -12.70 -2.41 5.02
N PRO A 64 -13.05 -1.18 5.46
CA PRO A 64 -14.24 -0.49 4.96
C PRO A 64 -14.15 -0.04 3.50
N VAL A 65 -12.95 -0.03 2.91
CA VAL A 65 -12.68 0.49 1.56
C VAL A 65 -12.04 -0.62 0.73
N ALA A 66 -12.88 -1.42 0.07
CA ALA A 66 -12.49 -2.65 -0.63
C ALA A 66 -11.29 -2.45 -1.58
N THR A 67 -11.30 -1.41 -2.41
CA THR A 67 -10.21 -1.10 -3.34
C THR A 67 -8.89 -0.80 -2.64
N ALA A 68 -8.93 -0.03 -1.55
CA ALA A 68 -7.72 0.30 -0.78
C ALA A 68 -7.21 -0.91 0.01
N ALA A 69 -8.09 -1.77 0.50
CA ALA A 69 -7.72 -3.04 1.13
C ALA A 69 -7.04 -3.97 0.12
N ALA A 70 -7.63 -4.14 -1.08
CA ALA A 70 -7.04 -4.97 -2.14
C ALA A 70 -5.65 -4.45 -2.59
N ALA A 71 -5.52 -3.14 -2.83
CA ALA A 71 -4.24 -2.52 -3.18
C ALA A 71 -3.18 -2.67 -2.06
N PHE A 72 -3.61 -2.68 -0.80
CA PHE A 72 -2.73 -2.93 0.33
C PHE A 72 -2.26 -4.40 0.38
N GLU A 73 -3.13 -5.36 0.08
CA GLU A 73 -2.75 -6.77 0.00
C GLU A 73 -1.75 -7.04 -1.12
N ILE A 74 -1.94 -6.45 -2.30
CA ILE A 74 -0.97 -6.53 -3.42
C ILE A 74 0.40 -6.04 -2.94
N PHE A 75 0.44 -4.90 -2.26
CA PHE A 75 1.69 -4.38 -1.72
C PHE A 75 2.34 -5.31 -0.69
N VAL A 76 1.55 -5.91 0.21
CA VAL A 76 2.06 -6.86 1.22
C VAL A 76 2.61 -8.13 0.56
N ALA A 77 1.96 -8.64 -0.48
CA ALA A 77 2.43 -9.79 -1.25
C ALA A 77 3.79 -9.48 -1.90
N ASN A 78 3.88 -8.40 -2.67
CA ASN A 78 5.12 -7.98 -3.34
C ASN A 78 6.27 -7.74 -2.35
N LEU A 79 5.96 -7.17 -1.18
CA LEU A 79 6.93 -6.97 -0.11
C LEU A 79 7.44 -8.29 0.47
N THR A 80 6.55 -9.28 0.62
CA THR A 80 6.91 -10.60 1.17
C THR A 80 7.79 -11.36 0.18
N GLU A 81 7.41 -11.38 -1.11
CA GLU A 81 8.21 -11.97 -2.18
C GLU A 81 9.61 -11.34 -2.25
N SER A 82 9.69 -10.00 -2.20
CA SER A 82 10.98 -9.29 -2.21
C SER A 82 11.88 -9.62 -1.00
N MET A 83 11.30 -10.03 0.14
CA MET A 83 12.06 -10.43 1.33
C MET A 83 12.54 -11.90 1.27
N GLU A 84 11.92 -12.72 0.43
CA GLU A 84 12.32 -14.11 0.19
C GLU A 84 13.45 -14.21 -0.84
N ASP A 85 13.48 -13.32 -1.83
CA ASP A 85 14.53 -13.26 -2.86
C ASP A 85 15.90 -12.75 -2.37
N GLU A 86 15.97 -12.14 -1.18
CA GLU A 86 17.21 -11.65 -0.57
C GLU A 86 17.90 -12.67 0.38
N GLN A 87 17.45 -13.93 0.41
CA GLN A 87 18.04 -15.05 1.19
C GLN A 87 18.89 -15.99 0.33
#